data_AF-A0A6L7WM30-F1
#
_entry.id   AF-A0A6L7WM30-F1
#
_cell.length_a   1.000
_cell.length_b   1.000
_cell.length_c   1.000
_cell.angle_alpha   90.00
_cell.angle_beta   90.00
_cell.angle_gamma   90.00
#
_symmetry.space_group_name_H-M   'P 1'
#
loop_
_entity.id
_entity.type
_entity.pdbx_description
1 polymer ?
#
loop_
_entity_poly.entity_id
_entity_poly.type
_entity_poly.pdbx_seq_one_letter_code
_entity_poly.pdbx_strand_id
1 'polypeptide(L)'
;PLYLPGTLFIVASLITFALHKIPGDHYAKAWSTSLKVSAAASVALVFTVPMVQVFLNSGGGAAGYDQMPIVLADGVAALVGGVWPIFAPFIGGIGAAVAGSNTVSNMMFSLFQFGMGERIGVDPTWIVALQAIGGAAGNMICVHNVVAASAVVGLLGREGSVIRMTVIPFVYYALLPGSVGYLVVSSGLINLGTLIVALIAGGTVYMIRRHGGRPATA
;
A
#
# COMPACT_ATOMS: atom_id res chain seq x y z
N PRO A 1 -11.23 23.74 1.36
CA PRO A 1 -11.77 22.79 2.36
C PRO A 1 -12.89 21.85 1.86
N LEU A 2 -13.71 22.25 0.87
CA LEU A 2 -14.82 21.43 0.35
C LEU A 2 -14.42 20.30 -0.62
N TYR A 3 -13.16 20.24 -1.06
CA TYR A 3 -12.65 19.17 -1.93
C TYR A 3 -12.09 17.97 -1.16
N LEU A 4 -11.97 18.07 0.17
CA LEU A 4 -11.43 16.98 0.98
C LEU A 4 -12.44 15.81 0.96
N PRO A 5 -11.98 14.57 0.72
CA PRO A 5 -12.87 13.41 0.63
C PRO A 5 -13.79 13.25 1.84
N GLY A 6 -13.29 13.55 3.04
CA GLY A 6 -14.09 13.48 4.28
C GLY A 6 -15.30 14.40 4.25
N THR A 7 -15.12 15.66 3.85
CA THR A 7 -16.24 16.62 3.75
C THR A 7 -17.25 16.17 2.70
N LEU A 8 -16.79 15.64 1.57
CA LEU A 8 -17.65 15.09 0.52
C LEU A 8 -18.48 13.89 1.01
N PHE A 9 -17.88 12.96 1.77
CA PHE A 9 -18.61 11.84 2.35
C PHE A 9 -19.64 12.26 3.39
N ILE A 10 -19.33 13.28 4.21
CA ILE A 10 -20.30 13.82 5.19
C ILE A 10 -21.49 14.43 4.45
N VAL A 11 -21.24 15.25 3.42
CA VAL A 11 -22.32 15.85 2.63
C VAL A 11 -23.15 14.78 1.92
N ALA A 12 -22.51 13.80 1.30
CA ALA A 12 -23.20 12.67 0.67
C ALA A 12 -24.04 11.87 1.66
N SER A 13 -23.53 11.63 2.88
CA SER A 13 -24.26 10.98 3.97
C SER A 13 -25.51 11.77 4.39
N LEU A 14 -25.39 13.09 4.54
CA LEU A 14 -26.51 13.97 4.90
C LEU A 14 -27.58 14.00 3.81
N ILE A 15 -27.18 14.09 2.54
CA ILE A 15 -28.09 14.02 1.40
C ILE A 15 -28.79 12.66 1.37
N THR A 16 -28.06 11.56 1.57
CA THR A 16 -28.63 10.21 1.57
C THR A 16 -29.63 10.03 2.71
N PHE A 17 -29.31 10.55 3.90
CA PHE A 17 -30.21 10.57 5.06
C PHE A 17 -31.52 11.29 4.75
N ALA A 18 -31.45 12.47 4.13
CA ALA A 18 -32.62 13.25 3.74
C ALA A 18 -33.45 12.56 2.64
N LEU A 19 -32.80 12.02 1.61
CA LEU A 19 -33.47 11.36 0.46
C LEU A 19 -34.18 10.06 0.87
N HIS A 20 -33.52 9.22 1.67
CA HIS A 20 -34.07 7.93 2.08
C HIS A 20 -34.91 8.01 3.35
N LYS A 21 -35.08 9.20 3.94
CA LYS A 21 -35.87 9.46 5.15
C LYS A 21 -35.53 8.47 6.28
N ILE A 22 -34.24 8.26 6.49
CA ILE A 22 -33.76 7.30 7.48
C ILE A 22 -34.19 7.77 8.87
N PRO A 23 -34.71 6.89 9.75
CA PRO A 23 -35.01 7.26 11.13
C PRO A 23 -33.78 7.82 11.85
N GLY A 24 -33.94 8.93 12.58
CA GLY A 24 -32.85 9.64 13.25
C GLY A 24 -32.03 8.74 14.18
N ASP A 25 -32.69 7.80 14.88
CA ASP A 25 -32.04 6.87 15.80
C ASP A 25 -31.08 5.92 15.08
N HIS A 26 -31.44 5.43 13.91
CA HIS A 26 -30.58 4.57 13.09
C HIS A 26 -29.37 5.36 12.55
N TYR A 27 -29.59 6.61 12.14
CA TYR A 27 -28.52 7.48 11.68
C TYR A 27 -27.54 7.82 12.81
N ALA A 28 -28.03 8.18 13.99
CA ALA A 28 -27.22 8.45 15.17
C ALA A 28 -26.40 7.21 15.59
N LYS A 29 -27.01 6.02 15.52
CA LYS A 29 -26.32 4.75 15.79
C LYS A 29 -25.21 4.47 14.76
N ALA A 30 -25.43 4.76 13.48
CA ALA A 30 -24.42 4.64 12.43
C ALA A 30 -23.23 5.59 12.65
N TRP A 31 -23.51 6.84 13.02
CA TRP A 31 -22.48 7.82 13.39
C TRP A 31 -21.68 7.38 14.61
N SER A 32 -22.36 6.95 15.67
CA SER A 32 -21.69 6.47 16.89
C SER A 32 -20.77 5.27 16.59
N THR A 33 -21.24 4.33 15.78
CA THR A 33 -20.45 3.16 15.37
C THR A 33 -19.21 3.58 14.58
N SER A 34 -19.37 4.47 13.61
CA SER A 34 -18.27 4.99 12.79
C SER A 34 -17.24 5.76 13.62
N LEU A 35 -17.70 6.61 14.54
CA LEU A 35 -16.83 7.36 15.45
C LEU A 35 -16.03 6.43 16.37
N LYS A 36 -16.64 5.36 16.90
CA LYS A 36 -15.94 4.38 17.75
C LYS A 36 -14.83 3.65 16.98
N VAL A 37 -15.12 3.22 15.75
CA VAL A 37 -14.12 2.55 14.88
C VAL A 37 -12.99 3.52 14.51
N SER A 38 -13.33 4.74 14.11
CA SER A 38 -12.33 5.77 13.80
C SER A 38 -11.48 6.15 15.00
N ALA A 39 -12.07 6.26 16.20
CA ALA A 39 -11.33 6.56 17.42
C ALA A 39 -10.30 5.47 17.75
N ALA A 40 -10.67 4.19 17.62
CA ALA A 40 -9.75 3.08 17.82
C ALA A 40 -8.56 3.13 16.84
N ALA A 41 -8.80 3.46 15.56
CA ALA A 41 -7.73 3.63 14.57
C ALA A 41 -6.84 4.85 14.85
N SER A 42 -7.41 5.94 15.36
CA SER A 42 -6.67 7.16 15.71
C SER A 42 -5.62 6.95 16.80
N VAL A 43 -5.85 6.03 17.74
CA VAL A 43 -4.86 5.74 18.80
C VAL A 43 -3.54 5.28 18.20
N ALA A 44 -3.58 4.39 17.20
CA ALA A 44 -2.37 3.95 16.51
C ALA A 44 -1.68 5.12 15.79
N LEU A 45 -2.46 6.00 15.15
CA LEU A 45 -1.92 7.18 14.47
C LEU A 45 -1.23 8.17 15.42
N VAL A 46 -1.72 8.33 16.65
CA VAL A 46 -1.10 9.23 17.65
C VAL A 46 0.36 8.86 17.94
N PHE A 47 0.70 7.58 17.96
CA PHE A 47 2.09 7.15 18.18
C PHE A 47 2.88 7.07 16.87
N THR A 48 2.21 6.72 15.79
CA THR A 48 2.88 6.44 14.52
C THR A 48 3.24 7.71 13.76
N VAL A 49 2.38 8.74 13.78
CA VAL A 49 2.62 10.01 13.08
C VAL A 49 3.86 10.73 13.63
N PRO A 50 4.06 10.90 14.96
CA PRO A 50 5.28 11.50 15.49
C PRO A 50 6.54 10.72 15.12
N MET A 51 6.50 9.38 15.15
CA MET A 51 7.63 8.55 14.73
C MET A 51 8.01 8.85 13.28
N VAL A 52 7.03 8.92 12.38
CA VAL A 52 7.25 9.31 10.99
C VAL A 52 7.80 10.73 10.88
N GLN A 53 7.30 11.68 11.68
CA GLN A 53 7.82 13.05 11.67
C GLN A 53 9.27 13.12 12.16
N VAL A 54 9.66 12.33 13.15
CA VAL A 54 11.07 12.21 13.59
C VAL A 54 11.92 11.64 12.46
N PHE A 55 11.43 10.61 11.76
CA PHE A 55 12.14 10.02 10.63
C PHE A 55 12.34 11.03 9.48
N LEU A 56 11.28 11.74 9.07
CA LEU A 56 11.33 12.73 7.99
C LEU A 56 12.17 13.96 8.36
N ASN A 57 12.10 14.41 9.62
CA ASN A 57 12.79 15.63 10.09
C ASN A 57 14.06 15.32 10.89
N SER A 58 14.71 14.20 10.60
CA SER A 58 15.92 13.73 11.30
C SER A 58 17.21 14.50 10.95
N GLY A 59 17.16 15.45 10.02
CA GLY A 59 18.31 16.26 9.60
C GLY A 59 18.73 17.32 10.62
N GLY A 60 19.90 17.95 10.40
CA GLY A 60 20.40 19.06 11.22
C GLY A 60 21.06 18.63 12.54
N GLY A 61 21.35 17.34 12.70
CA GLY A 61 22.11 16.83 13.85
C GLY A 61 23.61 17.15 13.79
N ALA A 62 24.30 17.01 14.92
CA ALA A 62 25.74 17.30 15.05
C ALA A 62 26.65 16.48 14.12
N ALA A 63 26.15 15.33 13.63
CA ALA A 63 26.87 14.48 12.68
C ALA A 63 26.85 15.01 11.23
N GLY A 64 26.04 16.03 10.92
CA GLY A 64 26.00 16.67 9.60
C GLY A 64 25.36 15.83 8.48
N TYR A 65 24.65 14.75 8.82
CA TYR A 65 23.91 13.96 7.83
C TYR A 65 22.59 14.62 7.41
N ASP A 66 22.20 14.38 6.16
CA ASP A 66 20.86 14.68 5.65
C ASP A 66 19.79 13.84 6.35
N GLN A 67 18.52 14.17 6.09
CA GLN A 67 17.38 13.42 6.61
C GLN A 67 17.50 11.93 6.27
N MET A 68 17.18 11.04 7.22
CA MET A 68 17.27 9.58 7.07
C MET A 68 16.65 9.04 5.76
N PRO A 69 15.46 9.48 5.30
CA PRO A 69 14.90 9.03 4.02
C PRO A 69 15.78 9.35 2.81
N ILE A 70 16.47 10.48 2.83
CA ILE A 70 17.32 10.96 1.74
C ILE A 70 18.61 10.15 1.69
N VAL A 71 19.25 9.94 2.84
CA VAL A 71 20.46 9.10 2.94
C VAL A 71 20.17 7.66 2.53
N LEU A 72 19.00 7.12 2.92
CA LEU A 72 18.56 5.81 2.45
C LEU A 72 18.36 5.79 0.94
N ALA A 73 17.79 6.85 0.35
CA ALA A 73 17.64 6.96 -1.09
C ALA A 73 18.99 6.99 -1.81
N ASP A 74 19.98 7.72 -1.29
CA ASP A 74 21.34 7.73 -1.86
C ASP A 74 21.96 6.34 -1.87
N GLY A 75 21.94 5.65 -0.72
CA GLY A 75 22.52 4.31 -0.59
C GLY A 75 21.84 3.29 -1.49
N VAL A 76 20.50 3.30 -1.55
CA VAL A 76 19.74 2.35 -2.36
C VAL A 76 19.85 2.66 -3.85
N ALA A 77 19.87 3.94 -4.24
CA ALA A 77 20.10 4.33 -5.63
C ALA A 77 21.46 3.88 -6.14
N ALA A 78 22.51 3.96 -5.31
CA ALA A 78 23.84 3.48 -5.67
C ALA A 78 23.91 1.95 -5.88
N LEU A 79 23.06 1.18 -5.17
CA LEU A 79 23.06 -0.29 -5.23
C LEU A 79 22.11 -0.84 -6.30
N VAL A 80 20.89 -0.31 -6.37
CA VAL A 80 19.80 -0.84 -7.22
C VAL A 80 19.67 -0.03 -8.51
N GLY A 81 19.87 1.28 -8.45
CA GLY A 81 19.79 2.16 -9.61
C GLY A 81 18.44 2.11 -10.34
N GLY A 82 18.49 2.18 -11.67
CA GLY A 82 17.31 2.37 -12.52
C GLY A 82 16.22 1.29 -12.42
N VAL A 83 16.51 0.08 -11.93
CA VAL A 83 15.51 -1.00 -11.73
C VAL A 83 14.63 -0.79 -10.50
N TRP A 84 14.84 0.27 -9.74
CA TRP A 84 14.06 0.62 -8.54
C TRP A 84 12.52 0.59 -8.70
N PRO A 85 11.90 1.01 -9.82
CA PRO A 85 10.44 0.98 -9.95
C PRO A 85 9.82 -0.41 -9.74
N ILE A 86 10.56 -1.49 -10.02
CA ILE A 86 10.11 -2.87 -9.75
C ILE A 86 9.99 -3.14 -8.24
N PHE A 87 10.87 -2.54 -7.44
CA PHE A 87 10.96 -2.73 -5.99
C PHE A 87 10.09 -1.74 -5.21
N ALA A 88 9.75 -0.58 -5.78
CA ALA A 88 8.96 0.46 -5.11
C ALA A 88 7.63 -0.05 -4.50
N PRO A 89 6.82 -0.88 -5.17
CA PRO A 89 5.61 -1.46 -4.57
C PRO A 89 5.89 -2.38 -3.38
N PHE A 90 7.02 -3.08 -3.36
CA PHE A 90 7.38 -3.96 -2.24
C PHE A 90 7.70 -3.16 -0.99
N ILE A 91 8.39 -2.02 -1.11
CA ILE A 91 8.65 -1.13 0.04
C ILE A 91 7.34 -0.59 0.59
N GLY A 92 6.45 -0.08 -0.27
CA GLY A 92 5.12 0.37 0.14
C GLY A 92 4.32 -0.73 0.84
N GLY A 93 4.38 -1.94 0.29
CA GLY A 93 3.69 -3.12 0.82
C GLY A 93 4.23 -3.59 2.16
N ILE A 94 5.54 -3.68 2.33
CA ILE A 94 6.18 -4.03 3.61
C ILE A 94 5.87 -2.96 4.65
N GLY A 95 5.94 -1.69 4.28
CA GLY A 95 5.57 -0.58 5.16
C GLY A 95 4.13 -0.70 5.64
N ALA A 96 3.18 -1.00 4.75
CA ALA A 96 1.78 -1.19 5.13
C ALA A 96 1.56 -2.49 5.94
N ALA A 97 2.26 -3.57 5.60
CA ALA A 97 2.18 -4.85 6.31
C ALA A 97 2.68 -4.77 7.75
N VAL A 98 3.68 -3.93 8.03
CA VAL A 98 4.23 -3.73 9.38
C VAL A 98 3.45 -2.65 10.13
N ALA A 99 3.23 -1.48 9.51
CA ALA A 99 2.55 -0.37 10.16
C ALA A 99 1.05 -0.58 10.34
N GLY A 100 0.47 -1.45 9.51
CA GLY A 100 -0.96 -1.70 9.51
C GLY A 100 -1.84 -0.62 8.89
N SER A 101 -1.22 0.24 8.09
CA SER A 101 -1.94 1.33 7.45
C SER A 101 -1.19 1.80 6.21
N ASN A 102 -1.90 1.85 5.09
CA ASN A 102 -1.37 2.42 3.86
C ASN A 102 -1.02 3.92 4.06
N THR A 103 -1.83 4.65 4.84
CA THR A 103 -1.56 6.06 5.16
C THR A 103 -0.22 6.21 5.87
N VAL A 104 0.04 5.38 6.89
CA VAL A 104 1.33 5.42 7.59
C VAL A 104 2.49 5.08 6.66
N SER A 105 2.36 4.00 5.89
CA SER A 105 3.41 3.58 4.94
C SER A 105 3.77 4.71 3.98
N ASN A 106 2.75 5.37 3.41
CA ASN A 106 2.95 6.49 2.51
C ASN A 106 3.56 7.71 3.21
N MET A 107 3.12 8.04 4.43
CA MET A 107 3.76 9.13 5.18
C MET A 107 5.23 8.82 5.46
N MET A 108 5.56 7.56 5.77
CA MET A 108 6.90 7.13 6.15
C MET A 108 7.87 7.12 4.97
N PHE A 109 7.46 6.52 3.84
CA PHE A 109 8.41 6.22 2.76
C PHE A 109 8.26 7.12 1.53
N SER A 110 7.21 7.94 1.39
CA SER A 110 7.02 8.68 0.13
C SER A 110 8.13 9.69 -0.14
N LEU A 111 8.73 10.29 0.90
CA LEU A 111 9.90 11.16 0.72
C LEU A 111 11.12 10.38 0.20
N PHE A 112 11.35 9.18 0.74
CA PHE A 112 12.39 8.27 0.24
C PHE A 112 12.13 7.88 -1.23
N GLN A 113 10.90 7.49 -1.58
CA GLN A 113 10.54 7.15 -2.96
C GLN A 113 10.66 8.32 -3.92
N PHE A 114 10.27 9.51 -3.47
CA PHE A 114 10.41 10.73 -4.25
C PHE A 114 11.90 11.00 -4.53
N GLY A 115 12.74 10.96 -3.48
CA GLY A 115 14.18 11.11 -3.61
C GLY A 115 14.84 10.02 -4.46
N MET A 116 14.33 8.79 -4.44
CA MET A 116 14.74 7.72 -5.34
C MET A 116 14.45 8.05 -6.80
N GLY A 117 13.25 8.58 -7.08
CA GLY A 117 12.87 9.03 -8.42
C GLY A 117 13.83 10.08 -8.99
N GLU A 118 14.16 11.08 -8.17
CA GLU A 118 15.13 12.13 -8.54
C GLU A 118 16.51 11.54 -8.86
N ARG A 119 17.01 10.61 -8.04
CA ARG A 119 18.34 9.99 -8.18
C ARG A 119 18.46 9.10 -9.40
N ILE A 120 17.40 8.38 -9.76
CA ILE A 120 17.40 7.52 -10.96
C ILE A 120 17.00 8.28 -12.24
N GLY A 121 16.75 9.59 -12.14
CA GLY A 121 16.48 10.47 -13.29
C GLY A 121 15.09 10.30 -13.90
N VAL A 122 14.10 9.92 -13.09
CA VAL A 122 12.72 9.68 -13.54
C VAL A 122 11.75 10.60 -12.83
N ASP A 123 10.53 10.74 -13.36
CA ASP A 123 9.48 11.49 -12.67
C ASP A 123 9.16 10.82 -11.30
N PRO A 124 9.45 11.50 -10.18
CA PRO A 124 9.28 10.94 -8.85
C PRO A 124 7.83 10.55 -8.52
N THR A 125 6.85 11.19 -9.18
CA THR A 125 5.44 10.91 -8.95
C THR A 125 5.06 9.48 -9.29
N TRP A 126 5.70 8.87 -10.30
CA TRP A 126 5.53 7.46 -10.65
C TRP A 126 6.00 6.54 -9.53
N ILE A 127 7.15 6.84 -8.91
CA ILE A 127 7.69 6.00 -7.84
C ILE A 127 6.83 6.08 -6.59
N VAL A 128 6.34 7.27 -6.25
CA VAL A 128 5.38 7.47 -5.15
C VAL A 128 4.05 6.77 -5.44
N ALA A 129 3.55 6.81 -6.68
CA ALA A 129 2.34 6.09 -7.09
C ALA A 129 2.51 4.57 -6.95
N LEU A 130 3.64 4.02 -7.39
CA LEU A 130 3.98 2.60 -7.25
C LEU A 130 4.02 2.17 -5.78
N GLN A 131 4.57 3.02 -4.91
CA GLN A 131 4.51 2.78 -3.47
C GLN A 131 3.08 2.75 -2.94
N ALA A 132 2.21 3.68 -3.35
CA ALA A 132 0.82 3.71 -2.88
C ALA A 132 0.05 2.45 -3.31
N ILE A 133 0.30 1.94 -4.52
CA ILE A 133 -0.21 0.66 -5.01
C ILE A 133 0.33 -0.50 -4.15
N GLY A 134 1.63 -0.49 -3.90
CA GLY A 134 2.29 -1.43 -3.02
C GLY A 134 1.69 -1.50 -1.62
N GLY A 135 1.44 -0.35 -1.01
CA GLY A 135 0.81 -0.23 0.30
C GLY A 135 -0.60 -0.82 0.34
N ALA A 136 -1.37 -0.71 -0.75
CA ALA A 136 -2.65 -1.41 -0.86
C ALA A 136 -2.46 -2.94 -0.90
N ALA A 137 -1.48 -3.43 -1.66
CA ALA A 137 -1.17 -4.86 -1.73
C ALA A 137 -0.69 -5.41 -0.36
N GLY A 138 0.11 -4.64 0.38
CA GLY A 138 0.66 -5.02 1.69
C GLY A 138 -0.39 -5.30 2.76
N ASN A 139 -1.59 -4.71 2.65
CA ASN A 139 -2.68 -4.96 3.59
C ASN A 139 -3.12 -6.44 3.62
N MET A 140 -2.88 -7.22 2.54
CA MET A 140 -3.21 -8.65 2.47
C MET A 140 -2.35 -9.52 3.39
N ILE A 141 -1.12 -9.10 3.68
CA ILE A 141 -0.17 -9.83 4.54
C ILE A 141 -0.03 -9.18 5.91
N CYS A 142 -0.84 -8.18 6.19
CA CYS A 142 -0.71 -7.40 7.39
C CYS A 142 -1.25 -8.15 8.61
N VAL A 143 -0.44 -8.21 9.68
CA VAL A 143 -0.74 -9.02 10.86
C VAL A 143 -2.04 -8.57 11.54
N HIS A 144 -2.27 -7.27 11.70
CA HIS A 144 -3.50 -6.80 12.36
C HIS A 144 -4.77 -7.16 11.56
N ASN A 145 -4.71 -7.12 10.22
CA ASN A 145 -5.82 -7.51 9.36
C ASN A 145 -6.08 -9.02 9.45
N VAL A 146 -5.02 -9.82 9.38
CA VAL A 146 -5.13 -11.27 9.41
C VAL A 146 -5.60 -11.77 10.78
N VAL A 147 -5.11 -11.19 11.88
CA VAL A 147 -5.55 -11.52 13.24
C VAL A 147 -7.04 -11.22 13.40
N ALA A 148 -7.48 -10.02 12.98
CA ALA A 148 -8.88 -9.64 13.05
C ALA A 148 -9.79 -10.55 12.21
N ALA A 149 -9.39 -10.86 10.97
CA ALA A 149 -10.13 -11.77 10.11
C ALA A 149 -10.20 -13.18 10.71
N SER A 150 -9.07 -13.70 11.20
CA SER A 150 -8.98 -15.05 11.80
C SER A 150 -9.86 -15.19 13.03
N ALA A 151 -10.02 -14.13 13.83
CA ALA A 151 -10.95 -14.11 14.97
C ALA A 151 -12.42 -14.26 14.54
N VAL A 152 -12.81 -13.65 13.40
CA VAL A 152 -14.19 -13.70 12.90
C VAL A 152 -14.54 -15.06 12.29
N VAL A 153 -13.59 -15.70 11.60
CA VAL A 153 -13.83 -16.98 10.90
C VAL A 153 -13.43 -18.21 11.73
N GLY A 154 -13.02 -18.04 13.00
CA GLY A 154 -12.66 -19.15 13.88
C GLY A 154 -11.32 -19.81 13.56
N LEU A 155 -10.38 -19.09 12.94
CA LEU A 155 -9.04 -19.56 12.56
C LEU A 155 -7.93 -19.02 13.48
N LEU A 156 -8.24 -18.72 14.75
CA LEU A 156 -7.25 -18.24 15.73
C LEU A 156 -6.06 -19.21 15.85
N GLY A 157 -4.85 -18.65 15.91
CA GLY A 157 -3.61 -19.42 15.94
C GLY A 157 -3.15 -19.97 14.58
N ARG A 158 -3.90 -19.69 13.49
CA ARG A 158 -3.54 -20.06 12.11
C ARG A 158 -3.20 -18.85 11.24
N GLU A 159 -2.94 -17.69 11.83
CA GLU A 159 -2.64 -16.43 11.14
C GLU A 159 -1.42 -16.59 10.21
N GLY A 160 -0.39 -17.31 10.67
CA GLY A 160 0.78 -17.60 9.85
C GLY A 160 0.46 -18.43 8.60
N SER A 161 -0.53 -19.32 8.66
CA SER A 161 -0.99 -20.08 7.49
C SER A 161 -1.72 -19.17 6.51
N VAL A 162 -2.54 -18.25 7.01
CA VAL A 162 -3.22 -17.24 6.18
C VAL A 162 -2.20 -16.33 5.52
N ILE A 163 -1.23 -15.78 6.26
CA ILE A 163 -0.16 -14.94 5.72
C ILE A 163 0.64 -15.69 4.66
N ARG A 164 1.02 -16.95 4.92
CA ARG A 164 1.74 -17.77 3.94
C ARG A 164 0.95 -17.93 2.63
N MET A 165 -0.37 -18.04 2.73
CA MET A 165 -1.25 -18.09 1.57
C MET A 165 -1.39 -16.73 0.87
N THR A 166 -1.44 -15.62 1.62
CA THR A 166 -1.63 -14.27 1.07
C THR A 166 -0.34 -13.60 0.59
N VAL A 167 0.84 -14.10 0.97
CA VAL A 167 2.12 -13.64 0.42
C VAL A 167 2.21 -13.87 -1.08
N ILE A 168 1.63 -14.95 -1.61
CA ILE A 168 1.64 -15.24 -3.04
C ILE A 168 0.88 -14.16 -3.85
N PRO A 169 -0.40 -13.85 -3.56
CA PRO A 169 -1.10 -12.76 -4.23
C PRO A 169 -0.47 -11.39 -3.95
N PHE A 170 0.14 -11.17 -2.78
CA PHE A 170 0.93 -9.97 -2.51
C PHE A 170 2.10 -9.81 -3.48
N VAL A 171 2.93 -10.84 -3.65
CA VAL A 171 4.09 -10.77 -4.56
C VAL A 171 3.61 -10.52 -5.99
N TYR A 172 2.56 -11.20 -6.44
CA TYR A 172 1.97 -10.94 -7.76
C TYR A 172 1.49 -9.49 -7.91
N TYR A 173 0.74 -8.99 -6.92
CA TYR A 173 0.14 -7.66 -6.96
C TYR A 173 1.17 -6.54 -6.74
N ALA A 174 2.32 -6.80 -6.12
CA ALA A 174 3.42 -5.87 -6.05
C ALA A 174 4.27 -5.89 -7.34
N LEU A 175 4.58 -7.08 -7.85
CA LEU A 175 5.47 -7.27 -8.98
C LEU A 175 4.89 -6.74 -10.29
N LEU A 176 3.61 -6.96 -10.55
CA LEU A 176 2.98 -6.58 -11.80
C LEU A 176 2.94 -5.04 -11.99
N PRO A 177 2.39 -4.24 -11.06
CA PRO A 177 2.46 -2.78 -11.14
C PRO A 177 3.88 -2.24 -11.15
N GLY A 178 4.81 -2.82 -10.36
CA GLY A 178 6.22 -2.42 -10.39
C GLY A 178 6.87 -2.61 -11.76
N SER A 179 6.54 -3.73 -12.43
CA SER A 179 7.03 -4.03 -13.78
C SER A 179 6.40 -3.12 -14.84
N VAL A 180 5.10 -2.81 -14.71
CA VAL A 180 4.41 -1.83 -15.57
C VAL A 180 4.97 -0.43 -15.36
N GLY A 181 5.19 -0.01 -14.12
CA GLY A 181 5.79 1.28 -13.79
C GLY A 181 7.19 1.41 -14.35
N TYR A 182 8.02 0.37 -14.21
CA TYR A 182 9.34 0.32 -14.84
C TYR A 182 9.27 0.43 -16.37
N LEU A 183 8.29 -0.25 -17.00
CA LEU A 183 8.07 -0.16 -18.45
C LEU A 183 7.75 1.27 -18.88
N VAL A 184 6.85 1.94 -18.18
CA VAL A 184 6.42 3.31 -18.50
C VAL A 184 7.55 4.32 -18.30
N VAL A 185 8.35 4.12 -17.26
CA VAL A 185 9.38 5.08 -16.84
C VAL A 185 10.70 4.89 -17.59
N SER A 186 11.03 3.66 -18.02
CA SER A 186 12.27 3.39 -18.74
C SER A 186 12.18 3.74 -20.24
N SER A 187 13.26 4.28 -20.80
CA SER A 187 13.34 4.75 -22.19
C SER A 187 13.52 3.60 -23.21
N GLY A 188 12.63 2.60 -23.20
CA GLY A 188 12.68 1.49 -24.15
C GLY A 188 11.50 0.53 -24.04
N LEU A 189 10.93 0.12 -25.19
CA LEU A 189 9.77 -0.79 -25.29
C LEU A 189 10.08 -2.25 -24.93
N ILE A 190 11.36 -2.64 -24.90
CA ILE A 190 11.81 -3.98 -24.48
C ILE A 190 12.78 -3.78 -23.32
N ASN A 191 12.29 -4.05 -22.12
CA ASN A 191 13.02 -3.87 -20.87
C ASN A 191 12.66 -5.01 -19.89
N LEU A 192 13.36 -5.08 -18.75
CA LEU A 192 13.09 -6.07 -17.70
C LEU A 192 11.61 -6.12 -17.28
N GLY A 193 10.93 -4.97 -17.20
CA GLY A 193 9.51 -4.88 -16.87
C GLY A 193 8.62 -5.56 -17.93
N THR A 194 8.89 -5.33 -19.21
CA THR A 194 8.15 -5.98 -20.32
C THR A 194 8.29 -7.49 -20.28
N LEU A 195 9.48 -7.99 -19.93
CA LEU A 195 9.78 -9.41 -19.82
C LEU A 195 9.02 -10.03 -18.64
N ILE A 196 9.02 -9.37 -17.48
CA ILE A 196 8.28 -9.82 -16.30
C ILE A 196 6.77 -9.79 -16.55
N VAL A 197 6.24 -8.73 -17.17
CA VAL A 197 4.81 -8.64 -17.54
C VAL A 197 4.43 -9.76 -18.51
N ALA A 198 5.25 -10.02 -19.52
CA ALA A 198 5.01 -11.10 -20.47
C ALA A 198 5.04 -12.48 -19.81
N LEU A 199 5.96 -12.71 -18.87
CA LEU A 199 6.03 -13.96 -18.09
C LEU A 199 4.79 -14.14 -17.21
N ILE A 200 4.32 -13.08 -16.54
CA ILE A 200 3.12 -13.12 -15.71
C ILE A 200 1.87 -13.38 -16.57
N ALA A 201 1.73 -12.68 -17.70
CA ALA A 201 0.62 -12.86 -18.63
C ALA A 201 0.64 -14.27 -19.24
N GLY A 202 1.79 -14.72 -19.73
CA GLY A 202 1.98 -16.06 -20.29
C GLY A 202 1.71 -17.16 -19.27
N GLY A 203 2.17 -17.01 -18.02
CA GLY A 203 1.90 -17.92 -16.92
C GLY A 203 0.41 -18.00 -16.59
N THR A 204 -0.27 -16.85 -16.55
CA THR A 204 -1.72 -16.78 -16.32
C THR A 204 -2.49 -17.49 -17.44
N VAL A 205 -2.17 -17.21 -18.70
CA VAL A 205 -2.80 -17.86 -19.87
C VAL A 205 -2.54 -19.36 -19.87
N TYR A 206 -1.32 -19.79 -19.53
CA TYR A 206 -0.97 -21.20 -19.42
C TYR A 206 -1.78 -21.90 -18.32
N MET A 207 -1.90 -21.29 -17.13
CA MET A 207 -2.70 -21.81 -16.03
C MET A 207 -4.17 -21.96 -16.42
N ILE A 208 -4.75 -20.93 -17.06
CA ILE A 208 -6.14 -20.96 -17.54
C ILE A 208 -6.32 -22.07 -18.58
N ARG A 209 -5.41 -22.21 -19.55
CA ARG A 209 -5.48 -23.29 -20.55
C ARG A 209 -5.35 -24.68 -19.93
N ARG A 210 -4.51 -24.83 -18.91
CA ARG A 210 -4.23 -26.13 -18.26
C ARG A 210 -5.29 -26.55 -17.25
N HIS A 211 -5.93 -25.60 -16.57
CA HIS A 211 -6.83 -25.87 -15.44
C HIS A 211 -8.25 -25.30 -15.60
N GLY A 212 -8.50 -24.38 -16.53
CA GLY A 212 -9.80 -23.71 -16.69
C GLY A 212 -10.94 -24.60 -17.20
N GLY A 213 -10.64 -25.82 -17.67
CA GLY A 213 -11.64 -26.81 -18.06
C GLY A 213 -11.92 -27.90 -17.01
N ARG A 214 -11.26 -27.87 -15.84
CA ARG A 214 -11.50 -28.86 -14.79
C ARG A 214 -12.69 -28.41 -13.93
N PRO A 215 -13.76 -29.21 -13.82
CA PRO A 215 -14.83 -28.91 -12.87
C PRO A 215 -14.20 -28.78 -11.48
N ALA A 216 -14.58 -27.74 -10.73
CA ALA A 216 -14.22 -27.64 -9.33
C ALA A 216 -14.75 -28.91 -8.64
N THR A 217 -13.86 -29.82 -8.27
CA THR A 217 -14.22 -31.01 -7.51
C THR A 217 -14.80 -30.54 -6.18
N ALA A 218 -16.09 -30.80 -6.00
CA ALA A 218 -16.88 -30.50 -4.81
C ALA A 218 -16.30 -31.13 -3.55
#